data_AF-A0A962FJC1-F1
#
_entry.id   AF-A0A962FJC1-F1
#
_cell.length_a   1.000
_cell.length_b   1.000
_cell.length_c   1.000
_cell.angle_alpha   90.00
_cell.angle_beta   90.00
_cell.angle_gamma   90.00
#
_symmetry.space_group_name_H-M   'P 1'
#
loop_
_entity.id
_entity.type
_entity.pdbx_description
1 polymer ?
#
loop_
_entity_poly.entity_id
_entity_poly.type
_entity_poly.pdbx_seq_one_letter_code
_entity_poly.pdbx_strand_id
1 'polypeptide(L)'
;AIPAKTLRALTGIGAAGLFAFGMFCWIAANWSSFHRLTKLELVAGLLLVSALAAALAPRARAPALLVATAAVGGLFALIGQTYPSGADAWQLFALWAALTLPFALAARHDVVWVLWTIVVGAAIGLWRLQ
;
A
#
# COMPACT_ATOMS: atom_id res chain seq x y z
N ALA A 1 34.98 -0.19 19.83
CA ALA A 1 34.66 1.06 19.12
C ALA A 1 33.76 0.74 17.94
N ILE A 2 32.64 1.44 17.75
CA ILE A 2 31.73 1.23 16.61
C ILE A 2 32.49 1.64 15.33
N PRO A 3 32.55 0.80 14.28
CA PRO A 3 33.30 1.12 13.07
C PRO A 3 32.68 2.31 12.34
N ALA A 4 33.53 3.23 11.84
CA ALA A 4 33.10 4.48 11.20
C ALA A 4 32.15 4.29 10.00
N LYS A 5 32.26 3.14 9.31
CA LYS A 5 31.35 2.76 8.21
C LYS A 5 29.92 2.51 8.70
N THR A 6 29.76 1.89 9.88
CA THR A 6 28.45 1.64 10.49
C THR A 6 27.83 2.94 10.99
N LEU A 7 28.62 3.86 11.56
CA LEU A 7 28.12 5.17 11.98
C LEU A 7 27.61 5.99 10.78
N ARG A 8 28.37 6.03 9.66
CA ARG A 8 27.96 6.71 8.42
C ARG A 8 26.72 6.07 7.78
N ALA A 9 26.61 4.74 7.83
CA ALA A 9 25.43 4.05 7.34
C ALA A 9 24.20 4.36 8.20
N LEU A 10 24.34 4.38 9.54
CA LEU A 10 23.25 4.71 10.45
C LEU A 10 22.79 6.16 10.28
N THR A 11 23.72 7.12 10.17
CA THR A 11 23.34 8.53 9.93
C THR A 11 22.71 8.71 8.55
N GLY A 12 23.19 8.00 7.53
CA GLY A 12 22.59 8.02 6.19
C GLY A 12 21.17 7.46 6.16
N ILE A 13 20.94 6.30 6.79
CA ILE A 13 19.60 5.69 6.89
C ILE A 13 18.68 6.58 7.72
N GLY A 14 19.17 7.13 8.83
CA GLY A 14 18.42 8.06 9.67
C GLY A 14 18.01 9.32 8.90
N ALA A 15 18.95 9.96 8.20
CA ALA A 15 18.68 11.14 7.38
C ALA A 15 17.67 10.85 6.26
N ALA A 16 17.82 9.72 5.56
CA ALA A 16 16.87 9.30 4.54
C ALA A 16 15.47 9.04 5.13
N GLY A 17 15.40 8.42 6.31
CA GLY A 17 14.14 8.18 7.03
C GLY A 17 13.45 9.47 7.46
N LEU A 18 14.19 10.42 8.03
CA LEU A 18 13.69 11.75 8.40
C LEU A 18 13.19 12.54 7.19
N PHE A 19 13.92 12.49 6.08
CA PHE A 19 13.49 13.13 4.85
C PHE A 19 12.22 12.50 4.29
N ALA A 20 12.15 11.17 4.23
CA ALA A 20 10.95 10.46 3.80
C ALA A 20 9.75 10.79 4.70
N PHE A 21 9.94 10.82 6.02
CA PHE A 21 8.90 11.22 6.97
C PHE A 21 8.43 12.67 6.74
N GLY A 22 9.37 13.61 6.57
CA GLY A 22 9.04 15.00 6.25
C GLY A 22 8.23 15.13 4.97
N MET A 23 8.57 14.36 3.92
CA MET A 23 7.80 14.28 2.69
C MET A 23 6.37 13.78 2.94
N PHE A 24 6.21 12.71 3.73
CA PHE A 24 4.88 12.20 4.11
C PHE A 24 4.06 13.24 4.88
N CYS A 25 4.67 13.94 5.85
CA CYS A 25 4.00 15.00 6.60
C CYS A 25 3.56 16.16 5.70
N TRP A 26 4.40 16.57 4.74
CA TRP A 26 4.04 17.62 3.79
C TRP A 26 2.88 17.20 2.87
N ILE A 27 2.90 15.97 2.35
CA ILE A 27 1.78 15.41 1.57
C ILE A 27 0.50 15.39 2.40
N ALA A 28 0.58 14.95 3.66
CA ALA A 28 -0.55 14.90 4.57
C ALA A 28 -1.13 16.29 4.88
N ALA A 29 -0.26 17.28 5.13
CA ALA A 29 -0.69 18.66 5.39
C ALA A 29 -1.38 19.31 4.18
N ASN A 30 -0.95 18.97 2.96
CA ASN A 30 -1.55 19.48 1.72
C ASN A 30 -2.67 18.59 1.17
N TRP A 31 -3.01 17.51 1.86
CA TRP A 31 -3.95 16.51 1.37
C TRP A 31 -5.35 17.05 1.09
N SER A 32 -5.85 17.98 1.91
CA SER A 32 -7.15 18.61 1.69
C SER A 32 -7.19 19.48 0.43
N SER A 33 -6.06 20.09 0.07
CA SER A 33 -5.91 20.97 -1.09
C SER A 33 -5.73 20.22 -2.41
N PHE A 34 -5.34 18.94 -2.37
CA PHE A 34 -5.15 18.15 -3.59
C PHE A 34 -6.45 17.79 -4.28
N HIS A 35 -6.44 17.94 -5.61
CA HIS A 35 -7.53 17.49 -6.45
C HIS A 35 -7.69 15.96 -6.36
N ARG A 36 -8.91 15.47 -6.57
CA ARG A 36 -9.26 14.05 -6.46
C ARG A 36 -8.41 13.15 -7.38
N LEU A 37 -8.19 13.60 -8.62
CA LEU A 37 -7.35 12.90 -9.59
C LEU A 37 -5.90 12.77 -9.10
N THR A 38 -5.33 13.83 -8.51
CA THR A 38 -3.96 13.79 -7.97
C THR A 38 -3.81 12.74 -6.88
N LYS A 39 -4.80 12.58 -6.01
CA LYS A 39 -4.79 11.54 -4.97
C LYS A 39 -4.80 10.13 -5.58
N LEU A 40 -5.63 9.92 -6.61
CA LEU A 40 -5.71 8.64 -7.33
C LEU A 40 -4.41 8.35 -8.08
N GLU A 41 -3.86 9.32 -8.80
CA GLU A 41 -2.59 9.19 -9.52
C GLU A 41 -1.42 8.87 -8.58
N LEU A 42 -1.40 9.48 -7.40
CA LEU A 42 -0.33 9.27 -6.42
C LEU A 42 -0.35 7.82 -5.88
N VAL A 43 -1.54 7.29 -5.57
CA VAL A 43 -1.68 5.89 -5.12
C VAL A 43 -1.51 4.91 -6.30
N ALA A 44 -1.98 5.23 -7.50
CA ALA A 44 -1.76 4.43 -8.70
C ALA A 44 -0.28 4.37 -9.09
N GLY A 45 0.44 5.48 -8.97
CA GLY A 45 1.89 5.55 -9.15
C GLY A 45 2.62 4.69 -8.12
N LEU A 46 2.20 4.71 -6.85
CA LEU A 46 2.74 3.82 -5.82
C LEU A 46 2.51 2.34 -6.15
N LEU A 47 1.32 1.99 -6.63
CA LEU A 47 1.01 0.63 -7.10
C LEU A 47 1.92 0.23 -8.27
N LEU A 48 2.09 1.10 -9.26
CA LEU A 48 2.92 0.82 -10.43
C LEU A 48 4.40 0.63 -10.04
N VAL A 49 4.95 1.54 -9.23
CA VAL A 49 6.33 1.45 -8.76
C VAL A 49 6.56 0.19 -7.91
N SER A 50 5.63 -0.16 -7.03
CA SER A 50 5.74 -1.37 -6.21
C SER A 50 5.60 -2.65 -7.02
N ALA A 51 4.72 -2.70 -8.03
CA ALA A 51 4.62 -3.82 -8.96
C ALA A 51 5.89 -3.99 -9.81
N LEU A 52 6.45 -2.88 -10.33
CA LEU A 52 7.71 -2.89 -11.07
C LEU A 52 8.88 -3.33 -10.17
N ALA A 53 8.94 -2.84 -8.94
CA ALA A 53 9.96 -3.26 -7.97
C ALA A 53 9.87 -4.76 -7.66
N ALA A 54 8.64 -5.31 -7.55
CA ALA A 54 8.44 -6.74 -7.35
C ALA A 54 8.91 -7.58 -8.55
N ALA A 55 8.77 -7.07 -9.78
CA ALA A 55 9.21 -7.74 -11.00
C ALA A 55 10.74 -7.64 -11.21
N LEU A 56 11.33 -6.47 -10.96
CA LEU A 56 12.74 -6.18 -11.24
C LEU A 56 13.69 -6.59 -10.10
N ALA A 57 13.21 -6.64 -8.86
CA ALA A 57 14.03 -6.93 -7.69
C ALA A 57 13.47 -8.12 -6.88
N PRO A 58 13.87 -9.37 -7.21
CA PRO A 58 13.39 -10.56 -6.51
C PRO A 58 13.62 -10.54 -4.99
N ARG A 59 14.70 -9.88 -4.53
CA ARG A 59 15.01 -9.71 -3.10
C ARG A 59 14.03 -8.79 -2.36
N ALA A 60 13.41 -7.85 -3.06
CA ALA A 60 12.42 -6.92 -2.51
C ALA A 60 10.98 -7.34 -2.85
N ARG A 61 10.78 -8.51 -3.45
CA ARG A 61 9.47 -8.94 -3.97
C ARG A 61 8.39 -9.02 -2.90
N ALA A 62 8.69 -9.59 -1.73
CA ALA A 62 7.73 -9.68 -0.62
C ALA A 62 7.29 -8.30 -0.09
N PRO A 63 8.19 -7.38 0.32
CA PRO A 63 7.78 -6.05 0.76
C PRO A 63 7.15 -5.21 -0.36
N ALA A 64 7.60 -5.37 -1.62
CA ALA A 64 7.01 -4.67 -2.75
C ALA A 64 5.57 -5.14 -3.05
N LEU A 65 5.31 -6.45 -3.04
CA LEU A 65 3.95 -6.98 -3.23
C LEU A 65 3.03 -6.68 -2.05
N LEU A 66 3.57 -6.53 -0.84
CA LEU A 66 2.80 -6.04 0.31
C LEU A 66 2.34 -4.60 0.08
N VAL A 67 3.24 -3.72 -0.36
CA VAL A 67 2.91 -2.33 -0.70
C VAL A 67 1.93 -2.29 -1.88
N ALA A 68 2.10 -3.11 -2.91
CA ALA A 68 1.17 -3.21 -4.03
C ALA A 68 -0.24 -3.63 -3.56
N THR A 69 -0.32 -4.65 -2.70
CA THR A 69 -1.58 -5.12 -2.11
C THR A 69 -2.26 -4.00 -1.31
N ALA A 70 -1.50 -3.27 -0.48
CA ALA A 70 -2.03 -2.13 0.26
C ALA A 70 -2.46 -0.96 -0.66
N ALA A 71 -1.73 -0.70 -1.74
CA ALA A 71 -2.04 0.37 -2.70
C ALA A 71 -3.34 0.10 -3.47
N VAL A 72 -3.63 -1.15 -3.83
CA VAL A 72 -4.94 -1.52 -4.41
C VAL A 72 -6.08 -1.18 -3.44
N GLY A 73 -5.92 -1.50 -2.15
CA GLY A 73 -6.91 -1.12 -1.13
C GLY A 73 -7.03 0.38 -0.95
N GLY A 74 -5.91 1.11 -0.99
CA GLY A 74 -5.88 2.57 -0.97
C GLY A 74 -6.66 3.19 -2.13
N LEU A 75 -6.55 2.64 -3.34
CA LEU A 75 -7.35 3.08 -4.50
C LEU A 75 -8.84 2.87 -4.26
N PHE A 76 -9.25 1.70 -3.78
CA PHE A 76 -10.66 1.44 -3.48
C PHE A 76 -11.20 2.31 -2.35
N ALA A 77 -10.39 2.59 -1.31
CA ALA A 77 -10.75 3.50 -0.24
C ALA A 77 -10.95 4.93 -0.77
N LEU A 78 -10.07 5.41 -1.66
CA LEU A 78 -10.21 6.71 -2.31
C LEU A 78 -11.45 6.78 -3.20
N ILE A 79 -11.74 5.71 -3.94
CA ILE A 79 -12.95 5.60 -4.77
C ILE A 79 -14.20 5.65 -3.89
N GLY A 80 -14.24 4.88 -2.80
CA GLY A 80 -15.37 4.87 -1.86
C GLY A 80 -15.59 6.22 -1.16
N GLN A 81 -14.53 6.97 -0.88
CA GLN A 81 -14.65 8.34 -0.34
C GLN A 81 -15.10 9.35 -1.40
N THR A 82 -14.62 9.21 -2.64
CA THR A 82 -14.85 10.19 -3.72
C THR A 82 -16.21 10.01 -4.38
N TYR A 83 -16.64 8.76 -4.51
CA TYR A 83 -17.92 8.36 -5.07
C TYR A 83 -18.63 7.51 -4.02
N PRO A 84 -19.45 8.12 -3.15
CA PRO A 84 -20.44 7.42 -2.36
C PRO A 84 -21.50 6.87 -3.32
N SER A 85 -21.12 5.86 -4.09
CA SER A 85 -22.04 5.02 -4.80
C SER A 85 -22.82 4.24 -3.75
N GLY A 86 -24.09 3.93 -3.98
CA GLY A 86 -24.84 2.99 -3.16
C GLY A 86 -24.30 1.54 -3.24
N ALA A 87 -23.04 1.37 -3.68
CA ALA A 87 -22.34 0.12 -3.70
C ALA A 87 -21.87 -0.21 -2.28
N ASP A 88 -22.14 -1.44 -1.89
CA ASP A 88 -21.83 -1.90 -0.56
C ASP A 88 -20.31 -1.98 -0.31
N ALA A 89 -19.89 -1.56 0.89
CA ALA A 89 -18.49 -1.60 1.29
C ALA A 89 -17.87 -2.99 1.12
N TRP A 90 -18.62 -4.07 1.36
CA TRP A 90 -18.09 -5.43 1.20
C TRP A 90 -17.68 -5.75 -0.25
N GLN A 91 -18.34 -5.17 -1.25
CA GLN A 91 -18.01 -5.41 -2.66
C GLN A 91 -16.63 -4.84 -3.02
N LEU A 92 -16.29 -3.67 -2.48
CA LEU A 92 -14.97 -3.06 -2.64
C LEU A 92 -13.87 -3.93 -2.01
N PHE A 93 -14.11 -4.46 -0.81
CA PHE A 93 -13.17 -5.37 -0.15
C PHE A 93 -13.06 -6.73 -0.87
N ALA A 94 -14.18 -7.26 -1.40
CA ALA A 94 -14.17 -8.50 -2.17
C ALA A 94 -13.39 -8.34 -3.49
N LEU A 95 -13.59 -7.23 -4.21
CA LEU A 95 -12.84 -6.92 -5.42
C LEU A 95 -11.35 -6.69 -5.11
N TRP A 96 -11.04 -6.03 -3.99
CA TRP A 96 -9.68 -5.88 -3.51
C TRP A 96 -9.01 -7.25 -3.27
N ALA A 97 -9.67 -8.16 -2.56
CA ALA A 97 -9.16 -9.51 -2.33
C ALA A 97 -8.96 -10.28 -3.65
N ALA A 98 -9.92 -10.21 -4.58
CA ALA A 98 -9.84 -10.88 -5.87
C ALA A 98 -8.66 -10.38 -6.72
N LEU A 99 -8.47 -9.06 -6.80
CA LEU A 99 -7.38 -8.45 -7.58
C LEU A 99 -5.99 -8.68 -6.97
N THR A 100 -5.91 -8.84 -5.65
CA THR A 100 -4.63 -9.04 -4.95
C THR A 100 -4.27 -10.51 -4.74
N LEU A 101 -5.17 -11.44 -5.05
CA LEU A 101 -4.90 -12.88 -5.07
C LEU A 101 -3.67 -13.27 -5.92
N PRO A 102 -3.49 -12.79 -7.17
CA PRO A 102 -2.29 -13.09 -7.94
C PRO A 102 -1.01 -12.54 -7.27
N PHE A 103 -1.11 -11.43 -6.53
CA PHE A 103 0.02 -10.87 -5.79
C PHE A 103 0.39 -11.74 -4.57
N ALA A 104 -0.60 -12.25 -3.84
CA ALA A 104 -0.38 -13.19 -2.73
C ALA A 104 0.28 -14.49 -3.22
N LEU A 105 -0.21 -15.05 -4.34
CA LEU A 105 0.40 -16.23 -4.98
C LEU A 105 1.85 -15.95 -5.45
N ALA A 106 2.08 -14.78 -6.04
CA ALA A 106 3.38 -14.35 -6.52
C ALA A 106 4.38 -14.08 -5.38
N ALA A 107 3.92 -13.67 -4.19
CA ALA A 107 4.80 -13.29 -3.09
C ALA A 107 5.52 -14.47 -2.44
N ARG A 108 4.90 -15.66 -2.42
CA ARG A 108 5.43 -16.86 -1.73
C ARG A 108 5.89 -16.60 -0.29
N HIS A 109 5.27 -15.62 0.38
CA HIS A 109 5.68 -15.15 1.71
C HIS A 109 4.44 -14.93 2.58
N ASP A 110 4.50 -15.39 3.83
CA ASP A 110 3.34 -15.41 4.73
C ASP A 110 2.78 -14.02 5.01
N VAL A 111 3.64 -13.00 5.08
CA VAL A 111 3.21 -11.63 5.40
C VAL A 111 2.20 -11.09 4.36
N VAL A 112 2.34 -11.42 3.07
CA VAL A 112 1.38 -10.99 2.04
C VAL A 112 0.08 -11.79 2.15
N TRP A 113 0.18 -13.08 2.50
CA TRP A 113 -0.98 -13.92 2.78
C TRP A 113 -1.77 -13.46 4.00
N VAL A 114 -1.11 -13.04 5.08
CA VAL A 114 -1.76 -12.49 6.28
C VAL A 114 -2.54 -11.22 5.94
N LEU A 115 -1.95 -10.30 5.16
CA LEU A 115 -2.68 -9.12 4.72
C LEU A 115 -3.89 -9.51 3.86
N TRP A 116 -3.71 -10.43 2.92
CA TRP A 116 -4.78 -10.90 2.05
C TRP A 116 -5.93 -11.55 2.84
N THR A 117 -5.64 -12.39 3.83
CA THR A 117 -6.68 -13.01 4.67
C THR A 117 -7.42 -12.00 5.54
N ILE A 118 -6.75 -10.95 6.02
CA ILE A 118 -7.41 -9.83 6.72
C ILE A 118 -8.39 -9.12 5.78
N VAL A 119 -8.00 -8.85 4.54
CA VAL A 119 -8.88 -8.21 3.54
C VAL A 119 -10.10 -9.07 3.24
N VAL A 120 -9.91 -10.39 3.06
CA VAL A 120 -11.00 -11.33 2.87
C VAL A 120 -11.92 -11.40 4.10
N GLY A 121 -11.34 -11.45 5.29
CA GLY A 121 -12.08 -11.43 6.54
C GLY A 121 -12.92 -10.15 6.69
N ALA A 122 -12.38 -9.00 6.31
CA ALA A 122 -13.11 -7.74 6.27
C ALA A 122 -14.27 -7.77 5.26
N ALA A 123 -14.06 -8.31 4.05
CA ALA A 123 -15.12 -8.47 3.07
C ALA A 123 -16.28 -9.32 3.61
N ILE A 124 -15.97 -10.48 4.19
CA ILE A 124 -16.97 -11.40 4.78
C ILE A 124 -17.66 -10.75 5.98
N GLY A 125 -16.90 -10.09 6.85
CA GLY A 125 -17.43 -9.41 8.02
C GLY A 125 -18.41 -8.30 7.65
N LEU A 126 -18.04 -7.46 6.67
CA LEU A 126 -18.93 -6.41 6.16
C LEU A 126 -20.18 -6.97 5.50
N TRP A 127 -20.06 -8.06 4.73
CA TRP A 127 -21.20 -8.73 4.12
C TRP A 127 -22.19 -9.26 5.16
N ARG A 128 -21.70 -9.78 6.29
CA ARG A 128 -22.56 -10.25 7.39
C ARG A 128 -23.28 -9.15 8.17
N LEU A 129 -22.79 -7.91 8.08
CA LEU A 129 -23.35 -6.77 8.79
C LEU A 129 -24.44 -6.04 7.99
N GLN A 130 -24.73 -6.51 6.78
CA GLN A 130 -25.82 -6.01 5.93
C GLN A 130 -27.09 -6.79 6.17
#